data_AF-A0A3B0G027-F1
#
_entry.id   AF-A0A3B0G027-F1
#
_cell.length_a   1.000
_cell.length_b   1.000
_cell.length_c   1.000
_cell.angle_alpha   90.00
_cell.angle_beta   90.00
_cell.angle_gamma   90.00
#
_symmetry.space_group_name_H-M   'P 1'
#
loop_
_entity.id
_entity.type
_entity.pdbx_description
1 polymer ?
#
loop_
_entity_poly.entity_id
_entity_poly.type
_entity_poly.pdbx_seq_one_letter_code
_entity_poly.pdbx_strand_id
1 'polypeptide(L)'
;MLAAGSYLLLRWVIWGPGGNSVASASQHALWVGVIGWLASSLQAAGNAGILHVNPGLPALNSTAGIVPALAWPVLGCLAVHAIGQLSYPVPRLARRQADLEVRRVRDFLPRPLAWTVAAVFAGAALQIGWMATLPGYAPISYGSRPDPGHGLVPYGGDGRVPGVELASYLGPVLLVLAAGTYLVLVLITHRRRLEVLDTEENNLLRTIAMNRLLRTVATIASGLAAIAGNHAARPDPSVVSNGWVNVAGAVNLAVLLAMWWWAPPKLRAVQTKGTARAPGERAAASHPASRLCMSLGAALGLAALFPALVAVLVPGAVTGHPALVVAMAAAPVLVVTVAGELLIQRNYGDRGAPRVWPRQPVSPALLTTGIAALAVVAGAILVTAVVQADLGILPSWTPTTWACIAVALLAILPLVAAKRRHGITTTVPGLDAALRAITVHRVVRTLAACFTVQAGALLLSAGPAIQHALDLEPAPWAWAWDVAPSTGALLAAAGIVIAVIPVRGFARVPARGRIPEKETAT
;
A
#
# COMPACT_ATOMS: atom_id res chain seq x y z
N MET A 1 -15.70 -1.36 -10.67
CA MET A 1 -14.68 -0.29 -10.75
C MET A 1 -13.31 -0.74 -10.23
N LEU A 2 -13.16 -1.15 -8.96
CA LEU A 2 -11.86 -1.57 -8.39
C LEU A 2 -11.26 -2.83 -9.05
N ALA A 3 -12.06 -3.86 -9.31
CA ALA A 3 -11.65 -5.06 -10.05
C ALA A 3 -11.15 -4.72 -11.47
N ALA A 4 -11.82 -3.79 -12.15
CA ALA A 4 -11.41 -3.29 -13.46
C ALA A 4 -10.16 -2.40 -13.38
N GLY A 5 -10.05 -1.53 -12.36
CA GLY A 5 -8.89 -0.68 -12.12
C GLY A 5 -7.64 -1.48 -11.76
N SER A 6 -7.75 -2.44 -10.84
CA SER A 6 -6.67 -3.39 -10.50
C SER A 6 -6.29 -4.30 -11.67
N TYR A 7 -7.27 -4.79 -12.44
CA TYR A 7 -7.01 -5.53 -13.69
C TYR A 7 -6.30 -4.65 -14.74
N LEU A 8 -6.72 -3.41 -14.92
CA LEU A 8 -6.08 -2.46 -15.84
C LEU A 8 -4.67 -2.09 -15.35
N LEU A 9 -4.45 -1.89 -14.05
CA LEU A 9 -3.15 -1.57 -13.46
C LEU A 9 -2.20 -2.77 -13.55
N LEU A 10 -2.67 -4.00 -13.27
CA LEU A 10 -1.93 -5.24 -13.51
C LEU A 10 -1.59 -5.41 -14.99
N ARG A 11 -2.54 -5.17 -15.89
CA ARG A 11 -2.34 -5.26 -17.34
C ARG A 11 -1.36 -4.20 -17.84
N TRP A 12 -1.45 -2.97 -17.36
CA TRP A 12 -0.67 -1.83 -17.84
C TRP A 12 0.77 -1.81 -17.30
N VAL A 13 0.99 -2.22 -16.05
CA VAL A 13 2.33 -2.24 -15.42
C VAL A 13 3.14 -3.50 -15.79
N ILE A 14 2.48 -4.61 -16.16
CA ILE A 14 3.14 -5.91 -16.34
C ILE A 14 3.26 -6.32 -17.81
N TRP A 15 2.34 -5.86 -18.69
CA TRP A 15 2.39 -6.24 -20.11
C TRP A 15 3.31 -5.30 -20.90
N GLY A 16 4.62 -5.53 -20.77
CA GLY A 16 5.54 -5.19 -21.87
C GLY A 16 5.35 -6.18 -23.03
N PRO A 17 5.48 -5.75 -24.29
CA PRO A 17 5.36 -6.65 -25.44
C PRO A 17 6.50 -7.69 -25.38
N GLY A 18 6.18 -8.93 -24.96
CA GLY A 18 7.13 -10.07 -24.93
C GLY A 18 7.17 -10.95 -23.66
N GLY A 19 6.26 -10.81 -22.69
CA GLY A 19 6.43 -11.36 -21.34
C GLY A 19 6.01 -12.82 -21.06
N ASN A 20 6.55 -13.83 -21.76
CA ASN A 20 6.35 -15.27 -21.44
C ASN A 20 7.52 -15.88 -20.62
N SER A 21 8.01 -15.20 -19.58
CA SER A 21 9.13 -15.71 -18.76
C SER A 21 8.74 -15.96 -17.30
N VAL A 22 9.50 -16.85 -16.63
CA VAL A 22 9.39 -17.14 -15.19
C VAL A 22 9.43 -15.86 -14.33
N ALA A 23 10.20 -14.86 -14.77
CA ALA A 23 10.29 -13.56 -14.10
C ALA A 23 8.99 -12.73 -14.22
N SER A 24 8.27 -12.85 -15.33
CA SER A 24 6.96 -12.20 -15.53
C SER A 24 5.91 -12.82 -14.61
N ALA A 25 5.88 -14.16 -14.53
CA ALA A 25 4.94 -14.89 -13.69
C ALA A 25 5.17 -14.65 -12.19
N SER A 26 6.42 -14.63 -11.73
CA SER A 26 6.75 -14.33 -10.33
C SER A 26 6.45 -12.87 -9.97
N GLN A 27 6.66 -11.94 -10.90
CA GLN A 27 6.33 -10.53 -10.69
C GLN A 27 4.82 -10.29 -10.67
N HIS A 28 4.05 -10.96 -11.54
CA HIS A 28 2.59 -10.94 -11.47
C HIS A 28 2.08 -11.47 -10.13
N ALA A 29 2.60 -12.61 -9.68
CA ALA A 29 2.29 -13.16 -8.37
C ALA A 29 2.63 -12.17 -7.23
N LEU A 30 3.74 -11.43 -7.35
CA LEU A 30 4.16 -10.39 -6.40
C LEU A 30 3.25 -9.15 -6.41
N TRP A 31 2.75 -8.71 -7.55
CA TRP A 31 1.84 -7.56 -7.60
C TRP A 31 0.44 -7.89 -7.10
N VAL A 32 -0.08 -9.08 -7.43
CA VAL A 32 -1.41 -9.54 -6.97
C VAL A 32 -1.54 -9.44 -5.46
N GLY A 33 -0.57 -9.95 -4.69
CA GLY A 33 -0.65 -9.86 -3.23
C GLY A 33 -0.23 -8.53 -2.62
N VAL A 34 0.48 -7.65 -3.33
CA VAL A 34 0.67 -6.26 -2.86
C VAL A 34 -0.66 -5.51 -2.96
N ILE A 35 -1.34 -5.63 -4.11
CA ILE A 35 -2.65 -5.03 -4.32
C ILE A 35 -3.69 -5.66 -3.35
N GLY A 36 -3.63 -6.98 -3.15
CA GLY A 36 -4.50 -7.68 -2.19
C GLY A 36 -4.30 -7.19 -0.76
N TRP A 37 -3.06 -6.97 -0.33
CA TRP A 37 -2.74 -6.39 0.97
C TRP A 37 -3.21 -4.93 1.09
N LEU A 38 -3.03 -4.10 0.06
CA LEU A 38 -3.51 -2.72 0.08
C LEU A 38 -5.05 -2.64 0.11
N ALA A 39 -5.72 -3.53 -0.62
CA ALA A 39 -7.17 -3.64 -0.60
C ALA A 39 -7.71 -4.11 0.76
N SER A 40 -6.88 -4.68 1.63
CA SER A 40 -7.30 -5.29 2.91
C SER A 40 -7.40 -4.33 4.11
N SER A 41 -7.20 -3.02 3.91
CA SER A 41 -7.18 -2.05 5.01
C SER A 41 -8.56 -1.89 5.68
N LEU A 42 -8.63 -2.18 6.99
CA LEU A 42 -9.83 -2.03 7.82
C LEU A 42 -9.91 -0.69 8.56
N GLN A 43 -9.03 0.28 8.25
CA GLN A 43 -8.92 1.53 9.01
C GLN A 43 -10.25 2.31 9.09
N ALA A 44 -11.01 2.35 7.99
CA ALA A 44 -12.31 3.03 7.93
C ALA A 44 -13.34 2.45 8.91
N ALA A 45 -13.22 1.16 9.26
CA ALA A 45 -14.11 0.47 10.19
C ALA A 45 -13.62 0.46 11.65
N GLY A 46 -12.48 1.10 11.95
CA GLY A 46 -11.85 1.07 13.28
C GLY A 46 -12.73 1.57 14.43
N ASN A 47 -13.66 2.48 14.12
CA ASN A 47 -14.62 3.06 15.07
C ASN A 47 -16.08 2.64 14.78
N ALA A 48 -16.29 1.50 14.11
CA ALA A 48 -17.64 0.97 13.88
C ALA A 48 -18.38 0.75 15.20
N GLY A 49 -19.63 1.21 15.28
CA GLY A 49 -20.48 1.07 16.46
C GLY A 49 -20.15 2.06 17.60
N ILE A 50 -19.23 3.01 17.40
CA ILE A 50 -18.92 4.04 18.41
C ILE A 50 -19.83 5.26 18.23
N LEU A 51 -20.39 5.73 19.35
CA LEU A 51 -21.22 6.92 19.42
C LEU A 51 -20.38 8.07 19.99
N HIS A 52 -19.96 9.02 19.16
CA HIS A 52 -19.13 10.13 19.62
C HIS A 52 -19.95 11.15 20.41
N VAL A 53 -19.35 11.70 21.47
CA VAL A 53 -19.96 12.80 22.25
C VAL A 53 -19.98 14.11 21.46
N ASN A 54 -18.97 14.32 20.61
CA ASN A 54 -18.84 15.55 19.83
C ASN A 54 -19.57 15.42 18.49
N PRO A 55 -20.51 16.32 18.15
CA PRO A 55 -21.30 16.25 16.92
C PRO A 55 -20.48 16.47 15.64
N GLY A 56 -19.24 16.98 15.75
CA GLY A 56 -18.33 17.16 14.61
C GLY A 56 -17.56 15.91 14.18
N LEU A 57 -17.69 14.78 14.89
CA LEU A 57 -17.06 13.51 14.52
C LEU A 57 -18.12 12.54 13.98
N PRO A 58 -18.05 12.13 12.69
CA PRO A 58 -19.03 11.22 12.13
C PRO A 58 -19.03 9.89 12.89
N ALA A 59 -20.18 9.51 13.44
CA ALA A 59 -20.37 8.21 14.07
C ALA A 59 -20.59 7.16 12.96
N LEU A 60 -19.77 6.11 12.95
CA LEU A 60 -19.96 4.97 12.05
C LEU A 60 -20.91 3.96 12.71
N ASN A 61 -22.15 4.40 12.94
CA ASN A 61 -23.18 3.65 13.67
C ASN A 61 -24.36 3.22 12.78
N SER A 62 -24.49 3.79 11.57
CA SER A 62 -25.55 3.41 10.64
C SER A 62 -25.16 2.20 9.79
N THR A 63 -26.15 1.38 9.42
CA THR A 63 -25.96 0.25 8.50
C THR A 63 -25.33 0.68 7.18
N ALA A 64 -25.76 1.84 6.65
CA ALA A 64 -25.27 2.41 5.40
C ALA A 64 -23.77 2.79 5.46
N GLY A 65 -23.24 3.14 6.64
CA GLY A 65 -21.82 3.40 6.84
C GLY A 65 -21.00 2.14 7.18
N ILE A 66 -21.50 1.29 8.08
CA ILE A 66 -20.77 0.13 8.59
C ILE A 66 -20.57 -0.94 7.51
N VAL A 67 -21.62 -1.24 6.72
CA VAL A 67 -21.58 -2.34 5.75
C VAL A 67 -20.53 -2.08 4.66
N PRO A 68 -20.48 -0.91 3.98
CA PRO A 68 -19.43 -0.64 3.00
C PRO A 68 -18.01 -0.62 3.61
N ALA A 69 -17.86 -0.05 4.82
CA ALA A 69 -16.57 0.04 5.50
C ALA A 69 -15.96 -1.34 5.83
N LEU A 70 -16.81 -2.35 6.09
CA LEU A 70 -16.38 -3.73 6.36
C LEU A 70 -16.35 -4.62 5.10
N ALA A 71 -17.30 -4.45 4.19
CA ALA A 71 -17.43 -5.29 3.01
C ALA A 71 -16.31 -5.01 1.99
N TRP A 72 -15.93 -3.74 1.84
CA TRP A 72 -14.94 -3.33 0.84
C TRP A 72 -13.57 -3.99 1.03
N PRO A 73 -12.97 -4.01 2.25
CA PRO A 73 -11.65 -4.59 2.41
C PRO A 73 -11.62 -6.11 2.22
N VAL A 74 -12.68 -6.79 2.66
CA VAL A 74 -12.82 -8.24 2.52
C VAL A 74 -13.03 -8.64 1.06
N LEU A 75 -14.06 -8.08 0.40
CA LEU A 75 -14.40 -8.41 -0.97
C LEU A 75 -13.31 -7.93 -1.94
N GLY A 76 -12.71 -6.76 -1.70
CA GLY A 76 -11.60 -6.23 -2.48
C GLY A 76 -10.37 -7.14 -2.46
N CYS A 77 -9.96 -7.59 -1.27
CA CYS A 77 -8.86 -8.53 -1.13
C CYS A 77 -9.13 -9.85 -1.87
N LEU A 78 -10.30 -10.46 -1.62
CA LEU A 78 -10.69 -11.72 -2.27
C LEU A 78 -10.77 -11.60 -3.79
N ALA A 79 -11.36 -10.52 -4.30
CA ALA A 79 -11.48 -10.24 -5.73
C ALA A 79 -10.10 -10.08 -6.37
N VAL A 80 -9.18 -9.34 -5.76
CA VAL A 80 -7.82 -9.16 -6.29
C VAL A 80 -7.08 -10.49 -6.37
N HIS A 81 -7.18 -11.33 -5.32
CA HIS A 81 -6.55 -12.65 -5.35
C HIS A 81 -7.20 -13.58 -6.39
N ALA A 82 -8.52 -13.56 -6.54
CA ALA A 82 -9.23 -14.32 -7.56
C ALA A 82 -8.86 -13.87 -8.99
N ILE A 83 -8.96 -12.57 -9.28
CA ILE A 83 -8.59 -11.96 -10.56
C ILE A 83 -7.12 -12.23 -10.86
N GLY A 84 -6.25 -12.14 -9.86
CA GLY A 84 -4.84 -12.45 -9.99
C GLY A 84 -4.57 -13.88 -10.49
N GLN A 85 -5.36 -14.86 -10.05
CA GLN A 85 -5.27 -16.24 -10.57
C GLN A 85 -5.86 -16.39 -11.98
N LEU A 86 -6.92 -15.65 -12.29
CA LEU A 86 -7.56 -15.69 -13.62
C LEU A 86 -6.78 -14.93 -14.69
N SER A 87 -5.93 -13.97 -14.29
CA SER A 87 -5.21 -13.07 -15.22
C SER A 87 -3.86 -13.61 -15.71
N TYR A 88 -3.50 -14.85 -15.38
CA TYR A 88 -2.27 -15.48 -15.90
C TYR A 88 -2.35 -15.68 -17.43
N PRO A 89 -1.22 -15.56 -18.15
CA PRO A 89 -1.21 -15.65 -19.61
C PRO A 89 -1.76 -16.99 -20.13
N VAL A 90 -2.60 -16.91 -21.16
CA VAL A 90 -3.27 -18.07 -21.76
C VAL A 90 -2.25 -18.87 -22.60
N PRO A 91 -2.21 -20.20 -22.44
CA PRO A 91 -1.34 -21.08 -23.23
C PRO A 91 -1.57 -20.94 -24.75
N ARG A 92 -0.48 -20.99 -25.53
CA ARG A 92 -0.49 -20.80 -27.00
C ARG A 92 -0.02 -22.02 -27.78
N LEU A 93 0.39 -23.11 -27.13
CA LEU A 93 0.85 -24.30 -27.84
C LEU A 93 -0.35 -25.11 -28.40
N ALA A 94 -0.17 -25.64 -29.60
CA ALA A 94 -1.19 -26.39 -30.35
C ALA A 94 -1.56 -27.75 -29.74
N ARG A 95 -0.82 -28.25 -28.74
CA ARG A 95 -1.07 -29.53 -28.06
C ARG A 95 -1.30 -29.33 -26.57
N ARG A 96 -2.53 -29.66 -26.14
CA ARG A 96 -2.98 -29.67 -24.75
C ARG A 96 -2.39 -30.89 -24.03
N GLN A 97 -1.38 -30.70 -23.18
CA GLN A 97 -0.99 -31.72 -22.21
C GLN A 97 -2.05 -31.75 -21.09
N ALA A 98 -2.95 -32.73 -21.15
CA ALA A 98 -3.93 -32.98 -20.10
C ALA A 98 -3.26 -33.86 -19.03
N ASP A 99 -2.94 -33.25 -17.89
CA ASP A 99 -2.50 -34.00 -16.72
C ASP A 99 -3.71 -34.33 -15.83
N LEU A 100 -3.97 -35.62 -15.67
CA LEU A 100 -5.14 -36.21 -15.00
C LEU A 100 -4.94 -36.41 -13.48
N GLU A 101 -3.87 -35.87 -12.90
CA GLU A 101 -3.68 -35.91 -11.45
C GLU A 101 -4.80 -35.18 -10.69
N VAL A 102 -5.45 -35.91 -9.77
CA VAL A 102 -6.44 -35.37 -8.83
C VAL A 102 -5.72 -34.48 -7.82
N ARG A 103 -5.80 -33.17 -8.03
CA ARG A 103 -5.19 -32.14 -7.18
C ARG A 103 -6.09 -31.77 -6.01
N ARG A 104 -5.63 -31.92 -4.76
CA ARG A 104 -6.37 -31.48 -3.56
C ARG A 104 -5.73 -30.22 -2.98
N VAL A 105 -6.55 -29.37 -2.34
CA VAL A 105 -6.05 -28.16 -1.65
C VAL A 105 -4.97 -28.51 -0.62
N ARG A 106 -5.16 -29.61 0.10
CA ARG A 106 -4.25 -30.09 1.16
C ARG A 106 -2.82 -30.36 0.67
N ASP A 107 -2.64 -30.64 -0.62
CA ASP A 107 -1.35 -31.03 -1.19
C ASP A 107 -0.42 -29.81 -1.35
N PHE A 108 -0.99 -28.61 -1.52
CA PHE A 108 -0.26 -27.36 -1.72
C PHE A 108 -0.28 -26.45 -0.49
N LEU A 109 -1.07 -26.79 0.52
CA LEU A 109 -1.31 -25.95 1.68
C LEU A 109 -0.14 -26.04 2.68
N PRO A 110 0.49 -24.92 3.07
CA PRO A 110 1.47 -24.91 4.15
C PRO A 110 0.77 -25.17 5.49
N ARG A 111 0.75 -26.44 5.93
CA ARG A 111 0.05 -26.92 7.14
C ARG A 111 0.26 -26.06 8.41
N PRO A 112 1.48 -25.66 8.81
CA PRO A 112 1.64 -24.84 10.01
C PRO A 112 0.97 -23.48 9.86
N LEU A 113 1.09 -22.84 8.69
CA LEU A 113 0.42 -21.57 8.42
C LEU A 113 -1.10 -21.75 8.40
N ALA A 114 -1.61 -22.81 7.79
CA ALA A 114 -3.05 -23.08 7.76
C ALA A 114 -3.65 -23.23 9.16
N TRP A 115 -2.96 -23.94 10.06
CA TRP A 115 -3.38 -24.05 11.47
C TRP A 115 -3.34 -22.70 12.18
N THR A 116 -2.28 -21.90 11.98
CA THR A 116 -2.21 -20.56 12.59
C THR A 116 -3.33 -19.65 12.09
N VAL A 117 -3.65 -19.69 10.80
CA VAL A 117 -4.74 -18.91 10.22
C VAL A 117 -6.08 -19.39 10.79
N ALA A 118 -6.31 -20.71 10.85
CA ALA A 118 -7.52 -21.27 11.46
C ALA A 118 -7.68 -20.82 12.93
N ALA A 119 -6.59 -20.81 13.70
CA ALA A 119 -6.60 -20.31 15.08
C ALA A 119 -6.94 -18.81 15.15
N VAL A 120 -6.42 -17.98 14.24
CA VAL A 120 -6.78 -16.56 14.16
C VAL A 120 -8.26 -16.35 13.81
N PHE A 121 -8.80 -17.13 12.88
CA PHE A 121 -10.24 -17.08 12.56
C PHE A 121 -11.11 -17.51 13.75
N ALA A 122 -10.74 -18.59 14.44
CA ALA A 122 -11.44 -19.06 15.63
C ALA A 122 -11.38 -18.01 16.76
N GLY A 123 -10.20 -17.42 17.00
CA GLY A 123 -10.02 -16.34 17.97
C GLY A 123 -10.86 -15.10 17.62
N ALA A 124 -10.92 -14.72 16.34
CA ALA A 124 -11.77 -13.63 15.87
C ALA A 124 -13.26 -13.91 16.10
N ALA A 125 -13.72 -15.13 15.80
CA ALA A 125 -15.10 -15.53 16.03
C ALA A 125 -15.46 -15.52 17.53
N LEU A 126 -14.58 -16.02 18.39
CA LEU A 126 -14.75 -15.97 19.85
C LEU A 126 -14.80 -14.54 20.37
N GLN A 127 -13.90 -13.66 19.91
CA GLN A 127 -13.89 -12.25 20.30
C GLN A 127 -15.17 -11.53 19.88
N ILE A 128 -15.67 -11.77 18.65
CA ILE A 128 -16.93 -11.20 18.16
C ILE A 128 -18.12 -11.76 18.96
N GLY A 129 -18.13 -13.07 19.23
CA GLY A 129 -19.17 -13.72 20.02
C GLY A 129 -19.23 -13.21 21.47
N TRP A 130 -18.07 -13.00 22.11
CA TRP A 130 -18.02 -12.38 23.43
C TRP A 130 -18.47 -10.92 23.39
N MET A 131 -18.00 -10.13 22.42
CA MET A 131 -18.44 -8.75 22.25
C MET A 131 -19.96 -8.65 22.08
N ALA A 132 -20.61 -9.63 21.44
CA ALA A 132 -22.06 -9.64 21.24
C ALA A 132 -22.88 -9.60 22.54
N THR A 133 -22.31 -10.04 23.68
CA THR A 133 -23.00 -10.04 24.98
C THR A 133 -22.89 -8.71 25.72
N LEU A 134 -22.12 -7.75 25.20
CA LEU A 134 -21.87 -6.48 25.87
C LEU A 134 -23.03 -5.48 25.66
N PRO A 135 -23.40 -4.73 26.71
CA PRO A 135 -24.42 -3.70 26.62
C PRO A 135 -23.92 -2.47 25.85
N GLY A 136 -24.88 -1.75 25.25
CA GLY A 136 -24.65 -0.43 24.66
C GLY A 136 -24.70 0.67 25.71
N TYR A 137 -24.03 1.77 25.44
CA TYR A 137 -24.00 2.97 26.29
C TYR A 137 -24.27 4.21 25.44
N ALA A 138 -25.16 5.08 25.91
CA ALA A 138 -25.33 6.38 25.29
C ALA A 138 -24.09 7.26 25.54
N PRO A 139 -23.68 8.12 24.59
CA PRO A 139 -22.61 9.08 24.82
C PRO A 139 -23.02 10.06 25.93
N ILE A 140 -22.08 10.39 26.82
CA ILE A 140 -22.31 11.35 27.92
C ILE A 140 -21.33 12.50 27.74
N SER A 141 -21.85 13.72 27.76
CA SER A 141 -21.04 14.95 27.67
C SER A 141 -19.99 15.00 28.77
N TYR A 142 -18.78 15.44 28.43
CA TYR A 142 -17.70 15.59 29.39
C TYR A 142 -18.09 16.62 30.45
N GLY A 143 -17.96 16.23 31.72
CA GLY A 143 -18.27 17.05 32.88
C GLY A 143 -17.39 16.68 34.06
N SER A 144 -17.59 17.36 35.18
CA SER A 144 -16.90 17.08 36.44
C SER A 144 -17.91 16.94 37.55
N ARG A 145 -17.79 15.90 38.38
CA ARG A 145 -18.66 15.69 39.55
C ARG A 145 -17.86 15.76 40.85
N PRO A 146 -18.45 16.24 41.96
CA PRO A 146 -17.81 16.18 43.26
C PRO A 146 -17.61 14.72 43.71
N ASP A 147 -16.41 14.40 44.17
CA ASP A 147 -16.02 13.11 44.75
C ASP A 147 -15.50 13.34 46.19
N PRO A 148 -16.06 12.67 47.21
CA PRO A 148 -15.74 12.93 48.61
C PRO A 148 -14.25 12.80 48.98
N GLY A 149 -13.46 12.07 48.19
CA GLY A 149 -12.03 11.87 48.44
C GLY A 149 -11.09 12.73 47.58
N HIS A 150 -11.50 13.16 46.39
CA HIS A 150 -10.58 13.69 45.36
C HIS A 150 -11.02 15.02 44.73
N GLY A 151 -12.04 15.69 45.28
CA GLY A 151 -12.49 16.99 44.78
C GLY A 151 -13.39 16.85 43.56
N LEU A 152 -13.02 17.41 42.41
CA LEU A 152 -13.80 17.30 41.16
C LEU A 152 -13.18 16.22 40.27
N VAL A 153 -13.97 15.20 39.93
CA VAL A 153 -13.52 14.08 39.10
C VAL A 153 -14.19 14.15 37.73
N PRO A 154 -13.44 14.06 36.62
CA PRO A 154 -14.01 14.10 35.28
C PRO A 154 -14.84 12.84 34.99
N TYR A 155 -15.96 13.03 34.31
CA TYR A 155 -16.83 11.95 33.80
C TYR A 155 -17.30 12.31 32.38
N GLY A 156 -17.88 11.33 31.68
CA GLY A 156 -18.32 11.49 30.30
C GLY A 156 -17.31 10.92 29.31
N GLY A 157 -17.80 10.68 28.09
CA GLY A 157 -17.07 9.99 27.04
C GLY A 157 -18.00 9.40 26.01
N ASP A 158 -17.38 8.93 24.92
CA ASP A 158 -18.06 8.26 23.82
C ASP A 158 -18.88 7.07 24.31
N GLY A 159 -20.06 6.92 23.72
CA GLY A 159 -20.90 5.75 23.86
C GLY A 159 -20.56 4.66 22.86
N ARG A 160 -21.34 3.58 22.90
CA ARG A 160 -21.28 2.48 21.94
C ARG A 160 -22.66 1.87 21.73
N VAL A 161 -22.92 1.37 20.53
CA VAL A 161 -24.12 0.60 20.25
C VAL A 161 -24.09 -0.74 21.02
N PRO A 162 -25.23 -1.42 21.21
CA PRO A 162 -25.25 -2.77 21.77
C PRO A 162 -24.32 -3.71 21.01
N GLY A 163 -23.58 -4.55 21.73
CA GLY A 163 -22.60 -5.46 21.13
C GLY A 163 -23.22 -6.41 20.08
N VAL A 164 -24.47 -6.84 20.31
CA VAL A 164 -25.23 -7.66 19.36
C VAL A 164 -25.42 -6.99 18.00
N GLU A 165 -25.58 -5.67 17.98
CA GLU A 165 -25.78 -4.89 16.75
C GLU A 165 -24.50 -4.91 15.91
N LEU A 166 -23.35 -4.59 16.51
CA LEU A 166 -22.06 -4.65 15.81
C LEU A 166 -21.67 -6.09 15.43
N ALA A 167 -21.99 -7.06 16.27
CA ALA A 167 -21.73 -8.48 15.98
C ALA A 167 -22.50 -8.96 14.75
N SER A 168 -23.73 -8.45 14.54
CA SER A 168 -24.55 -8.77 13.37
C SER A 168 -23.89 -8.34 12.05
N TYR A 169 -22.98 -7.37 12.08
CA TYR A 169 -22.18 -6.97 10.91
C TYR A 169 -20.84 -7.71 10.81
N LEU A 170 -20.10 -7.80 11.93
CA LEU A 170 -18.76 -8.43 11.93
C LEU A 170 -18.81 -9.94 11.68
N GLY A 171 -19.83 -10.63 12.20
CA GLY A 171 -20.01 -12.07 12.06
C GLY A 171 -20.14 -12.50 10.59
N PRO A 172 -21.12 -11.98 9.83
CA PRO A 172 -21.26 -12.27 8.40
C PRO A 172 -20.02 -11.90 7.59
N VAL A 173 -19.35 -10.79 7.91
CA VAL A 173 -18.11 -10.37 7.22
C VAL A 173 -16.99 -11.39 7.44
N LEU A 174 -16.83 -11.92 8.67
CA LEU A 174 -15.86 -12.98 8.96
C LEU A 174 -16.21 -14.28 8.21
N LEU A 175 -17.50 -14.64 8.13
CA LEU A 175 -17.97 -15.80 7.37
C LEU A 175 -17.71 -15.66 5.87
N VAL A 176 -17.98 -14.49 5.29
CA VAL A 176 -17.68 -14.18 3.89
C VAL A 176 -16.18 -14.27 3.62
N LEU A 177 -15.35 -13.73 4.53
CA LEU A 177 -13.90 -13.85 4.43
C LEU A 177 -13.45 -15.33 4.46
N ALA A 178 -14.00 -16.14 5.36
CA ALA A 178 -13.66 -17.56 5.48
C ALA A 178 -14.08 -18.36 4.23
N ALA A 179 -15.34 -18.23 3.82
CA ALA A 179 -15.90 -18.89 2.63
C ALA A 179 -15.18 -18.45 1.35
N GLY A 180 -14.93 -17.15 1.21
CA GLY A 180 -14.18 -16.59 0.08
C GLY A 180 -12.73 -17.06 0.05
N THR A 181 -12.06 -17.15 1.20
CA THR A 181 -10.71 -17.71 1.30
C THR A 181 -10.68 -19.15 0.79
N TYR A 182 -11.64 -19.98 1.23
CA TYR A 182 -11.77 -21.36 0.75
C TYR A 182 -11.99 -21.42 -0.76
N LEU A 183 -12.88 -20.59 -1.31
CA LEU A 183 -13.14 -20.52 -2.75
C LEU A 183 -11.87 -20.13 -3.54
N VAL A 184 -11.09 -19.17 -3.05
CA VAL A 184 -9.84 -18.76 -3.70
C VAL A 184 -8.77 -19.85 -3.58
N LEU A 185 -8.69 -20.58 -2.47
CA LEU A 185 -7.80 -21.75 -2.36
C LEU A 185 -8.16 -22.83 -3.36
N VAL A 186 -9.45 -23.12 -3.54
CA VAL A 186 -9.97 -24.04 -4.57
C VAL A 186 -9.57 -23.52 -5.96
N LEU A 187 -9.77 -22.23 -6.24
CA LEU A 187 -9.36 -21.60 -7.50
C LEU A 187 -7.85 -21.74 -7.77
N ILE A 188 -7.00 -21.51 -6.77
CA ILE A 188 -5.53 -21.68 -6.88
C ILE A 188 -5.18 -23.14 -7.21
N THR A 189 -5.88 -24.09 -6.59
CA THR A 189 -5.68 -25.54 -6.80
C THR A 189 -6.07 -25.95 -8.22
N HIS A 190 -7.19 -25.44 -8.72
CA HIS A 190 -7.69 -25.71 -10.08
C HIS A 190 -7.09 -24.80 -11.15
N ARG A 191 -6.15 -23.92 -10.80
CA ARG A 191 -5.47 -23.05 -11.77
C ARG A 191 -4.77 -23.90 -12.85
N ARG A 192 -4.96 -23.47 -14.10
CA ARG A 192 -4.26 -24.04 -15.27
C ARG A 192 -2.74 -23.93 -15.09
N ARG A 193 -2.01 -24.95 -15.56
CA ARG A 193 -0.54 -24.95 -15.57
C ARG A 193 -0.04 -23.89 -16.55
N LEU A 194 1.06 -23.23 -16.19
CA LEU A 194 1.79 -22.37 -17.11
C LEU A 194 2.75 -23.25 -17.90
N GLU A 195 2.61 -23.27 -19.23
CA GLU A 195 3.39 -24.13 -20.14
C GLU A 195 4.90 -23.84 -20.12
N VAL A 196 5.30 -22.65 -19.66
CA VAL A 196 6.70 -22.22 -19.54
C VAL A 196 7.40 -22.84 -18.32
N LEU A 197 6.63 -23.38 -17.37
CA LEU A 197 7.13 -23.85 -16.08
C LEU A 197 6.98 -25.35 -15.93
N ASP A 198 7.94 -25.97 -15.27
CA ASP A 198 7.85 -27.39 -14.93
C ASP A 198 6.72 -27.66 -13.90
N THR A 199 6.35 -28.93 -13.72
CA THR A 199 5.33 -29.37 -12.78
C THR A 199 5.70 -29.00 -11.34
N GLU A 200 6.97 -29.17 -10.94
CA GLU A 200 7.48 -28.76 -9.62
C GLU A 200 7.34 -27.25 -9.41
N GLU A 201 7.67 -26.44 -10.42
CA GLU A 201 7.60 -24.98 -10.36
C GLU A 201 6.16 -24.46 -10.32
N ASN A 202 5.25 -25.09 -11.06
CA ASN A 202 3.82 -24.79 -11.01
C ASN A 202 3.23 -25.12 -9.61
N ASN A 203 3.64 -26.24 -9.01
CA ASN A 203 3.22 -26.61 -7.67
C ASN A 203 3.75 -25.62 -6.63
N LEU A 204 5.02 -25.21 -6.73
CA LEU A 204 5.60 -24.17 -5.89
C LEU A 204 4.86 -22.82 -6.05
N LEU A 205 4.47 -22.43 -7.26
CA LEU A 205 3.68 -21.21 -7.47
C LEU A 205 2.32 -21.26 -6.78
N ARG A 206 1.65 -22.43 -6.78
CA ARG A 206 0.40 -22.62 -6.02
C ARG A 206 0.65 -22.45 -4.54
N THR A 207 1.69 -23.08 -4.00
CA THR A 207 2.07 -22.95 -2.58
C THR A 207 2.38 -21.49 -2.20
N ILE A 208 3.10 -20.75 -3.05
CA ILE A 208 3.39 -19.32 -2.84
C ILE A 208 2.10 -18.50 -2.84
N ALA A 209 1.19 -18.74 -3.80
CA ALA A 209 -0.08 -18.04 -3.88
C ALA A 209 -0.97 -18.34 -2.65
N MET A 210 -1.05 -19.60 -2.22
CA MET A 210 -1.79 -20.00 -1.02
C MET A 210 -1.19 -19.39 0.25
N ASN A 211 0.13 -19.45 0.42
CA ASN A 211 0.84 -18.86 1.55
C ASN A 211 0.52 -17.36 1.68
N ARG A 212 0.56 -16.66 0.54
CA ARG A 212 0.31 -15.23 0.48
C ARG A 212 -1.14 -14.87 0.80
N LEU A 213 -2.10 -15.59 0.22
CA LEU A 213 -3.52 -15.44 0.54
C LEU A 213 -3.76 -15.65 2.04
N LEU A 214 -3.22 -16.75 2.61
CA LEU A 214 -3.39 -17.09 4.01
C LEU A 214 -2.86 -15.99 4.95
N ARG A 215 -1.69 -15.41 4.63
CA ARG A 215 -1.13 -14.30 5.39
C ARG A 215 -2.03 -13.06 5.37
N THR A 216 -2.55 -12.67 4.19
CA THR A 216 -3.41 -11.49 4.06
C THR A 216 -4.77 -11.67 4.74
N VAL A 217 -5.39 -12.85 4.60
CA VAL A 217 -6.70 -13.10 5.24
C VAL A 217 -6.57 -13.27 6.76
N ALA A 218 -5.45 -13.79 7.27
CA ALA A 218 -5.18 -13.80 8.71
C ALA A 218 -5.07 -12.37 9.28
N THR A 219 -4.42 -11.45 8.57
CA THR A 219 -4.35 -10.04 9.02
C THR A 219 -5.71 -9.35 8.99
N ILE A 220 -6.57 -9.66 8.02
CA ILE A 220 -7.95 -9.14 7.98
C ILE A 220 -8.76 -9.71 9.14
N ALA A 221 -8.74 -11.03 9.35
CA ALA A 221 -9.48 -11.68 10.43
C ALA A 221 -9.06 -11.15 11.81
N SER A 222 -7.76 -10.97 12.04
CA SER A 222 -7.23 -10.36 13.25
C SER A 222 -7.61 -8.87 13.37
N GLY A 223 -7.71 -8.14 12.26
CA GLY A 223 -8.21 -6.77 12.24
C GLY A 223 -9.67 -6.66 12.64
N LEU A 224 -10.53 -7.57 12.17
CA LEU A 224 -11.94 -7.66 12.59
C LEU A 224 -12.06 -7.93 14.10
N ALA A 225 -11.21 -8.82 14.64
CA ALA A 225 -11.11 -9.06 16.07
C ALA A 225 -10.65 -7.81 16.85
N ALA A 226 -9.71 -7.04 16.30
CA ALA A 226 -9.25 -5.79 16.91
C ALA A 226 -10.34 -4.71 16.93
N ILE A 227 -11.19 -4.63 15.91
CA ILE A 227 -12.38 -3.75 15.92
C ILE A 227 -13.34 -4.17 17.03
N ALA A 228 -13.65 -5.47 17.12
CA ALA A 228 -14.51 -6.00 18.19
C ALA A 228 -13.92 -5.75 19.59
N GLY A 229 -12.60 -5.91 19.75
CA GLY A 229 -11.91 -5.62 21.01
C GLY A 229 -11.84 -4.12 21.33
N ASN A 230 -11.70 -3.26 20.32
CA ASN A 230 -11.79 -1.80 20.50
C ASN A 230 -13.16 -1.40 21.06
N HIS A 231 -14.23 -1.98 20.50
CA HIS A 231 -15.59 -1.77 20.96
C HIS A 231 -15.81 -2.31 22.39
N ALA A 232 -15.27 -3.50 22.68
CA ALA A 232 -15.41 -4.17 23.98
C ALA A 232 -14.66 -3.44 25.10
N ALA A 233 -13.45 -2.94 24.83
CA ALA A 233 -12.57 -2.33 25.82
C ALA A 233 -13.02 -0.93 26.28
N ARG A 234 -13.98 -0.30 25.60
CA ARG A 234 -14.47 1.02 25.99
C ARG A 234 -15.27 0.96 27.29
N PRO A 235 -14.92 1.80 28.29
CA PRO A 235 -15.60 1.84 29.57
C PRO A 235 -16.98 2.48 29.44
N ASP A 236 -17.82 2.25 30.44
CA ASP A 236 -19.09 2.96 30.61
C ASP A 236 -18.79 4.46 30.83
N PRO A 237 -19.33 5.36 30.00
CA PRO A 237 -19.06 6.80 30.10
C PRO A 237 -19.62 7.44 31.38
N SER A 238 -20.50 6.74 32.11
CA SER A 238 -21.04 7.19 33.41
C SER A 238 -20.08 6.90 34.58
N VAL A 239 -19.08 6.05 34.37
CA VAL A 239 -18.09 5.66 35.37
C VAL A 239 -16.80 6.43 35.11
N VAL A 240 -16.18 6.91 36.19
CA VAL A 240 -14.87 7.54 36.12
C VAL A 240 -13.84 6.50 35.68
N SER A 241 -13.22 6.71 34.53
CA SER A 241 -12.18 5.82 33.99
C SER A 241 -10.89 6.61 33.75
N ASN A 242 -9.78 6.10 34.31
CA ASN A 242 -8.44 6.67 34.11
C ASN A 242 -7.82 6.29 32.74
N GLY A 243 -8.59 5.64 31.87
CA GLY A 243 -8.17 5.19 30.54
C GLY A 243 -8.54 3.74 30.28
N TRP A 244 -8.41 3.32 29.02
CA TRP A 244 -8.67 1.95 28.58
C TRP A 244 -7.62 1.50 27.57
N VAL A 245 -7.40 0.18 27.49
CA VAL A 245 -6.38 -0.42 26.63
C VAL A 245 -7.02 -1.39 25.66
N ASN A 246 -6.77 -1.20 24.36
CA ASN A 246 -7.20 -2.14 23.32
C ASN A 246 -6.21 -3.31 23.18
N VAL A 247 -6.33 -4.31 24.05
CA VAL A 247 -5.48 -5.51 24.02
C VAL A 247 -5.61 -6.24 22.68
N ALA A 248 -6.81 -6.31 22.09
CA ALA A 248 -7.02 -6.95 20.79
C ALA A 248 -6.30 -6.21 19.65
N GLY A 249 -6.20 -4.89 19.73
CA GLY A 249 -5.38 -4.08 18.83
C GLY A 249 -3.89 -4.42 18.91
N ALA A 250 -3.36 -4.63 20.12
CA ALA A 250 -1.98 -5.07 20.31
C ALA A 250 -1.74 -6.49 19.78
N VAL A 251 -2.68 -7.42 20.01
CA VAL A 251 -2.64 -8.77 19.43
C VAL A 251 -2.65 -8.70 17.90
N ASN A 252 -3.46 -7.83 17.31
CA ASN A 252 -3.48 -7.64 15.86
C ASN A 252 -2.14 -7.14 15.29
N LEU A 253 -1.48 -6.22 15.99
CA LEU A 253 -0.12 -5.81 15.61
C LEU A 253 0.86 -7.00 15.67
N ALA A 254 0.79 -7.83 16.70
CA ALA A 254 1.62 -9.02 16.82
C ALA A 254 1.35 -10.04 15.68
N VAL A 255 0.08 -10.28 15.33
CA VAL A 255 -0.29 -11.12 14.19
C VAL A 255 0.25 -10.55 12.89
N LEU A 256 0.14 -9.23 12.68
CA LEU A 256 0.67 -8.57 11.48
C LEU A 256 2.19 -8.74 11.38
N LEU A 257 2.93 -8.57 12.47
CA LEU A 257 4.38 -8.77 12.51
C LEU A 257 4.78 -10.25 12.28
N ALA A 258 4.06 -11.18 12.90
CA ALA A 258 4.28 -12.61 12.70
C ALA A 258 4.01 -13.01 11.24
N MET A 259 2.89 -12.55 10.68
CA MET A 259 2.55 -12.76 9.28
C MET A 259 3.53 -12.05 8.36
N TRP A 260 4.10 -10.90 8.73
CA TRP A 260 5.15 -10.22 7.94
C TRP A 260 6.42 -11.07 7.85
N TRP A 261 6.86 -11.62 8.98
CA TRP A 261 8.09 -12.43 9.07
C TRP A 261 7.96 -13.79 8.38
N TRP A 262 6.75 -14.32 8.22
CA TRP A 262 6.54 -15.66 7.63
C TRP A 262 6.97 -15.74 6.16
N ALA A 263 8.21 -16.13 5.87
CA ALA A 263 8.77 -16.13 4.53
C ALA A 263 8.11 -17.17 3.60
N PRO A 264 7.71 -16.80 2.36
CA PRO A 264 7.22 -17.77 1.39
C PRO A 264 8.39 -18.61 0.83
N PRO A 265 8.13 -19.85 0.37
CA PRO A 265 9.13 -20.65 -0.34
C PRO A 265 9.56 -19.93 -1.64
N LYS A 266 10.86 -19.99 -1.96
CA LYS A 266 11.44 -19.29 -3.12
C LYS A 266 11.59 -20.24 -4.32
N LEU A 267 11.29 -19.75 -5.53
CA LEU A 267 11.51 -20.51 -6.78
C LEU A 267 13.02 -20.70 -7.05
N ARG A 268 13.44 -21.91 -7.47
CA ARG A 268 14.85 -22.24 -7.79
C ARG A 268 15.45 -21.33 -8.88
N ALA A 269 14.66 -20.89 -9.86
CA ALA A 269 15.10 -19.94 -10.90
C ALA A 269 15.54 -18.56 -10.35
N VAL A 270 15.16 -18.20 -9.12
CA VAL A 270 15.64 -17.00 -8.42
C VAL A 270 16.95 -17.27 -7.67
N GLN A 271 17.19 -18.50 -7.21
CA GLN A 271 18.47 -18.90 -6.63
C GLN A 271 19.58 -18.94 -7.68
N THR A 272 19.30 -19.39 -8.90
CA THR A 272 20.29 -19.41 -9.99
C THR A 272 20.62 -18.02 -10.55
N LYS A 273 19.76 -17.01 -10.35
CA LYS A 273 20.11 -15.60 -10.62
C LYS A 273 21.08 -15.00 -9.60
N GLY A 274 21.31 -15.67 -8.46
CA GLY A 274 22.43 -15.38 -7.58
C GLY A 274 23.78 -15.87 -8.13
N THR A 275 23.78 -16.76 -9.13
CA THR A 275 24.98 -17.45 -9.61
C THR A 275 25.23 -17.38 -11.13
N ALA A 276 24.24 -17.03 -11.96
CA ALA A 276 24.40 -16.88 -13.41
C ALA A 276 24.66 -15.40 -13.81
N ARG A 277 25.93 -15.08 -14.02
CA ARG A 277 26.48 -13.73 -14.26
C ARG A 277 26.21 -13.20 -15.67
N ALA A 278 25.40 -12.14 -15.74
CA ALA A 278 25.42 -11.06 -16.74
C ALA A 278 26.83 -10.56 -17.12
N PRO A 279 27.45 -10.79 -18.31
CA PRO A 279 28.82 -10.33 -18.57
C PRO A 279 29.04 -8.80 -18.53
N GLY A 280 28.00 -7.99 -18.75
CA GLY A 280 28.10 -6.52 -18.78
C GLY A 280 27.80 -5.79 -17.46
N GLU A 281 27.14 -6.45 -16.50
CA GLU A 281 26.69 -5.82 -15.24
C GLU A 281 27.82 -5.70 -14.20
N ARG A 282 28.85 -6.54 -14.30
CA ARG A 282 29.92 -6.68 -13.28
C ARG A 282 30.79 -5.44 -13.08
N ALA A 283 31.04 -4.63 -14.11
CA ALA A 283 31.94 -3.48 -13.99
C ALA A 283 31.24 -2.26 -13.35
N ALA A 284 29.98 -2.00 -13.73
CA ALA A 284 29.20 -0.90 -13.18
C ALA A 284 28.66 -1.19 -11.76
N ALA A 285 28.22 -2.43 -11.50
CA ALA A 285 27.69 -2.83 -10.19
C ALA A 285 28.77 -3.09 -9.12
N SER A 286 30.03 -3.30 -9.53
CA SER A 286 31.16 -3.44 -8.60
C SER A 286 31.74 -2.09 -8.14
N HIS A 287 31.47 -1.01 -8.88
CA HIS A 287 31.96 0.32 -8.54
C HIS A 287 31.41 0.79 -7.18
N PRO A 288 32.23 1.32 -6.26
CA PRO A 288 31.79 1.63 -4.91
C PRO A 288 30.71 2.74 -4.86
N ALA A 289 30.67 3.64 -5.85
CA ALA A 289 29.57 4.60 -6.02
C ALA A 289 28.20 3.96 -6.31
N SER A 290 28.16 2.84 -7.05
CA SER A 290 26.89 2.14 -7.32
C SER A 290 26.41 1.34 -6.11
N ARG A 291 27.33 0.80 -5.30
CA ARG A 291 27.01 0.20 -3.98
C ARG A 291 26.41 1.21 -3.01
N LEU A 292 26.96 2.43 -2.97
CA LEU A 292 26.42 3.52 -2.16
C LEU A 292 25.02 3.95 -2.67
N CYS A 293 24.81 3.97 -3.99
CA CYS A 293 23.48 4.18 -4.57
C CYS A 293 22.47 3.07 -4.21
N MET A 294 22.92 1.81 -4.09
CA MET A 294 22.10 0.67 -3.67
C MET A 294 21.77 0.72 -2.17
N SER A 295 22.72 1.06 -1.31
CA SER A 295 22.48 1.19 0.15
C SER A 295 21.52 2.33 0.49
N LEU A 296 21.55 3.43 -0.29
CA LEU A 296 20.56 4.50 -0.22
C LEU A 296 19.12 4.00 -0.43
N GLY A 297 18.91 2.91 -1.18
CA GLY A 297 17.57 2.30 -1.35
C GLY A 297 16.95 1.80 -0.05
N ALA A 298 17.76 1.20 0.84
CA ALA A 298 17.30 0.75 2.15
C ALA A 298 17.04 1.93 3.09
N ALA A 299 17.91 2.95 3.05
CA ALA A 299 17.73 4.18 3.83
C ALA A 299 16.45 4.94 3.43
N LEU A 300 16.10 4.96 2.14
CA LEU A 300 14.85 5.56 1.65
C LEU A 300 13.61 4.80 2.18
N GLY A 301 13.69 3.47 2.31
CA GLY A 301 12.62 2.66 2.89
C GLY A 301 12.41 2.94 4.38
N LEU A 302 13.49 3.12 5.14
CA LEU A 302 13.42 3.56 6.55
C LEU A 302 12.93 5.00 6.69
N ALA A 303 13.37 5.90 5.81
CA ALA A 303 12.96 7.31 5.82
C ALA A 303 11.44 7.48 5.60
N ALA A 304 10.81 6.60 4.83
CA ALA A 304 9.36 6.60 4.64
C ALA A 304 8.56 6.21 5.90
N LEU A 305 9.20 5.59 6.91
CA LEU A 305 8.56 5.25 8.19
C LEU A 305 8.58 6.41 9.20
N PHE A 306 9.15 7.55 8.84
CA PHE A 306 9.24 8.73 9.71
C PHE A 306 7.90 9.19 10.32
N PRO A 307 6.75 9.18 9.60
CA PRO A 307 5.48 9.55 10.22
C PRO A 307 5.07 8.62 11.37
N ALA A 308 5.42 7.34 11.31
CA ALA A 308 5.15 6.39 12.39
C ALA A 308 6.00 6.70 13.63
N LEU A 309 7.27 7.11 13.42
CA LEU A 309 8.14 7.57 14.51
C LEU A 309 7.58 8.84 15.17
N VAL A 310 7.14 9.82 14.37
CA VAL A 310 6.54 11.07 14.89
C VAL A 310 5.25 10.79 15.65
N ALA A 311 4.39 9.88 15.15
CA ALA A 311 3.16 9.48 15.83
C ALA A 311 3.42 8.82 17.20
N VAL A 312 4.51 8.06 17.33
CA VAL A 312 4.91 7.43 18.59
C VAL A 312 5.51 8.44 19.56
N LEU A 313 6.33 9.38 19.08
CA LEU A 313 7.03 10.36 19.92
C LEU A 313 6.15 11.54 20.34
N VAL A 314 5.18 11.92 19.51
CA VAL A 314 4.27 13.04 19.76
C VAL A 314 2.83 12.58 19.53
N PRO A 315 2.17 12.03 20.57
CA PRO A 315 0.76 11.66 20.51
C PRO A 315 -0.08 12.86 20.06
N GLY A 316 -0.83 12.70 18.98
CA GLY A 316 -1.68 13.77 18.42
C GLY A 316 -1.05 14.63 17.31
N ALA A 317 0.28 14.60 17.10
CA ALA A 317 0.94 15.39 16.04
C ALA A 317 0.50 15.01 14.61
N VAL A 318 -0.05 13.80 14.47
CA VAL A 318 -0.39 13.18 13.18
C VAL A 318 -1.92 13.01 13.07
N THR A 319 -2.65 13.17 14.17
CA THR A 319 -4.11 12.98 14.20
C THR A 319 -4.82 14.17 13.56
N GLY A 320 -5.78 13.88 12.67
CA GLY A 320 -6.58 14.90 11.99
C GLY A 320 -5.92 15.61 10.80
N HIS A 321 -4.64 15.33 10.49
CA HIS A 321 -3.89 16.06 9.46
C HIS A 321 -3.28 15.12 8.40
N PRO A 322 -4.11 14.38 7.63
CA PRO A 322 -3.64 13.33 6.71
C PRO A 322 -2.66 13.88 5.65
N ALA A 323 -2.84 15.12 5.21
CA ALA A 323 -1.93 15.77 4.26
C ALA A 323 -0.51 15.94 4.80
N LEU A 324 -0.38 16.26 6.09
CA LEU A 324 0.91 16.46 6.75
C LEU A 324 1.65 15.13 6.90
N VAL A 325 0.94 14.04 7.19
CA VAL A 325 1.49 12.68 7.26
C VAL A 325 2.16 12.29 5.94
N VAL A 326 1.47 12.53 4.83
CA VAL A 326 1.96 12.19 3.48
C VAL A 326 3.18 13.03 3.12
N ALA A 327 3.17 14.33 3.45
CA ALA A 327 4.34 15.19 3.26
C ALA A 327 5.53 14.76 4.14
N MET A 328 5.29 14.41 5.40
CA MET A 328 6.32 13.88 6.31
C MET A 328 6.87 12.53 5.89
N ALA A 329 6.15 11.74 5.09
CA ALA A 329 6.70 10.52 4.49
C ALA A 329 7.62 10.84 3.30
N ALA A 330 7.24 11.82 2.47
CA ALA A 330 7.98 12.18 1.27
C ALA A 330 9.24 13.02 1.55
N ALA A 331 9.19 13.92 2.55
CA ALA A 331 10.27 14.85 2.84
C ALA A 331 11.59 14.17 3.25
N PRO A 332 11.61 13.20 4.20
CA PRO A 332 12.81 12.46 4.57
C PRO A 332 13.41 11.69 3.40
N VAL A 333 12.56 11.13 2.52
CA VAL A 333 13.00 10.44 1.29
C VAL A 333 13.78 11.41 0.39
N LEU A 334 13.28 12.64 0.20
CA LEU A 334 13.97 13.67 -0.58
C LEU A 334 15.27 14.11 0.11
N VAL A 335 15.28 14.30 1.43
CA VAL A 335 16.50 14.64 2.19
C VAL A 335 17.56 13.55 2.07
N VAL A 336 17.19 12.27 2.17
CA VAL A 336 18.12 11.15 1.96
C VAL A 336 18.66 11.15 0.53
N THR A 337 17.85 11.50 -0.49
CA THR A 337 18.38 11.65 -1.85
C THR A 337 19.38 12.78 -2.00
N VAL A 338 19.17 13.93 -1.33
CA VAL A 338 20.15 15.04 -1.29
C VAL A 338 21.44 14.59 -0.61
N ALA A 339 21.34 13.97 0.57
CA ALA A 339 22.49 13.47 1.31
C ALA A 339 23.28 12.45 0.48
N GLY A 340 22.59 11.57 -0.24
CA GLY A 340 23.20 10.63 -1.17
C GLY A 340 24.01 11.30 -2.27
N GLU A 341 23.48 12.35 -2.90
CA GLU A 341 24.18 13.14 -3.92
C GLU A 341 25.42 13.85 -3.37
N LEU A 342 25.31 14.44 -2.18
CA LEU A 342 26.43 15.10 -1.51
C LEU A 342 27.53 14.11 -1.10
N LEU A 343 27.17 12.91 -0.64
CA LEU A 343 28.12 11.85 -0.33
C LEU A 343 28.84 11.34 -1.59
N ILE A 344 28.13 11.18 -2.71
CA ILE A 344 28.74 10.81 -3.99
C ILE A 344 29.71 11.92 -4.42
N GLN A 345 29.32 13.19 -4.32
CA GLN A 345 30.19 14.32 -4.64
C GLN A 345 31.46 14.33 -3.78
N ARG A 346 31.32 14.15 -2.47
CA ARG A 346 32.44 14.22 -1.52
C ARG A 346 33.44 13.09 -1.69
N ASN A 347 32.95 11.87 -1.94
CA ASN A 347 33.80 10.68 -1.96
C ASN A 347 34.32 10.32 -3.35
N TYR A 348 33.64 10.73 -4.42
CA TYR A 348 33.96 10.31 -5.80
C TYR A 348 33.92 11.43 -6.83
N GLY A 349 33.68 12.68 -6.43
CA GLY A 349 33.63 13.82 -7.34
C GLY A 349 35.03 14.31 -7.72
N ASP A 350 35.29 14.43 -9.02
CA ASP A 350 36.54 14.96 -9.56
C ASP A 350 36.27 16.27 -10.34
N ARG A 351 37.07 17.30 -10.05
CA ARG A 351 36.97 18.61 -10.70
C ARG A 351 37.40 18.58 -12.17
N GLY A 352 38.27 17.63 -12.55
CA GLY A 352 38.74 17.46 -13.92
C GLY A 352 37.82 16.61 -14.80
N ALA A 353 36.86 15.89 -14.22
CA ALA A 353 35.98 14.99 -14.98
C ALA A 353 34.83 15.76 -15.65
N PRO A 354 34.51 15.46 -16.93
CA PRO A 354 33.42 16.12 -17.65
C PRO A 354 32.08 15.82 -16.98
N ARG A 355 31.26 16.86 -16.82
CA ARG A 355 29.89 16.74 -16.29
C ARG A 355 28.96 16.29 -17.40
N VAL A 356 28.54 15.02 -17.36
CA VAL A 356 27.66 14.46 -18.40
C VAL A 356 26.24 14.35 -17.88
N TRP A 357 25.32 15.13 -18.47
CA TRP A 357 23.89 15.02 -18.17
C TRP A 357 23.26 13.89 -19.00
N PRO A 358 22.38 13.07 -18.41
CA PRO A 358 21.67 12.02 -19.15
C PRO A 358 20.78 12.64 -20.25
N ARG A 359 20.85 12.05 -21.46
CA ARG A 359 19.97 12.44 -22.59
C ARG A 359 18.50 12.12 -22.31
N GLN A 360 18.23 11.09 -21.52
CA GLN A 360 16.87 10.70 -21.13
C GLN A 360 16.86 10.31 -19.64
N PRO A 361 16.75 11.30 -18.72
CA PRO A 361 16.84 11.04 -17.27
C PRO A 361 15.65 10.24 -16.73
N VAL A 362 14.51 10.28 -17.41
CA VAL A 362 13.25 9.67 -16.97
C VAL A 362 12.59 8.97 -18.14
N SER A 363 12.01 7.79 -17.89
CA SER A 363 11.20 7.11 -18.91
C SER A 363 9.95 7.93 -19.23
N PRO A 364 9.49 7.98 -20.48
CA PRO A 364 8.27 8.69 -20.85
C PRO A 364 7.07 8.30 -19.98
N ALA A 365 6.95 7.00 -19.66
CA ALA A 365 5.90 6.48 -18.80
C ALA A 365 5.89 7.05 -17.37
N LEU A 366 7.07 7.26 -16.75
CA LEU A 366 7.11 7.85 -15.41
C LEU A 366 6.80 9.36 -15.46
N LEU A 367 7.23 10.04 -16.52
CA LEU A 367 6.91 11.46 -16.71
C LEU A 367 5.40 11.66 -16.90
N THR A 368 4.76 10.84 -17.76
CA THR A 368 3.29 10.88 -17.92
C THR A 368 2.57 10.52 -16.64
N THR A 369 3.10 9.57 -15.86
CA THR A 369 2.53 9.22 -14.54
C THR A 369 2.62 10.40 -13.56
N GLY A 370 3.75 11.10 -13.52
CA GLY A 370 3.92 12.29 -12.68
C GLY A 370 2.98 13.44 -13.07
N ILE A 371 2.83 13.70 -14.36
CA ILE A 371 1.90 14.72 -14.88
C ILE A 371 0.45 14.34 -14.55
N ALA A 372 0.08 13.06 -14.75
CA ALA A 372 -1.25 12.57 -14.41
C ALA A 372 -1.52 12.69 -12.90
N ALA A 373 -0.55 12.33 -12.04
CA ALA A 373 -0.67 12.47 -10.60
C ALA A 373 -0.86 13.92 -10.16
N LEU A 374 -0.14 14.86 -10.79
CA LEU A 374 -0.31 16.29 -10.55
C LEU A 374 -1.70 16.78 -10.99
N ALA A 375 -2.18 16.37 -12.15
CA ALA A 375 -3.50 16.72 -12.64
C ALA A 375 -4.61 16.16 -11.72
N VAL A 376 -4.45 14.92 -11.23
CA VAL A 376 -5.39 14.29 -10.31
C VAL A 376 -5.46 15.03 -8.97
N VAL A 377 -4.32 15.39 -8.37
CA VAL A 377 -4.35 16.14 -7.10
C VAL A 377 -4.89 17.56 -7.29
N ALA A 378 -4.55 18.24 -8.38
CA ALA A 378 -5.10 19.56 -8.69
C ALA A 378 -6.63 19.51 -8.90
N GLY A 379 -7.12 18.51 -9.64
CA GLY A 379 -8.55 18.28 -9.83
C GLY A 379 -9.27 17.96 -8.51
N ALA A 380 -8.70 17.09 -7.67
CA ALA A 380 -9.26 16.77 -6.36
C ALA A 380 -9.32 18.01 -5.45
N ILE A 381 -8.28 18.85 -5.45
CA ILE A 381 -8.25 20.12 -4.69
C ILE A 381 -9.34 21.06 -5.21
N LEU A 382 -9.43 21.28 -6.53
CA LEU A 382 -10.40 22.18 -7.13
C LEU A 382 -11.83 21.76 -6.82
N VAL A 383 -12.17 20.49 -7.08
CA VAL A 383 -13.52 19.95 -6.84
C VAL A 383 -13.89 20.04 -5.36
N THR A 384 -12.97 19.67 -4.47
CA THR A 384 -13.20 19.77 -3.01
C THR A 384 -13.37 21.23 -2.56
N ALA A 385 -12.57 22.15 -3.12
CA ALA A 385 -12.63 23.56 -2.77
C ALA A 385 -13.94 24.22 -3.20
N VAL A 386 -14.42 23.95 -4.42
CA VAL A 386 -15.70 24.46 -4.93
C VAL A 386 -16.84 23.95 -4.06
N VAL A 387 -16.91 22.64 -3.84
CA VAL A 387 -18.01 22.02 -3.08
C VAL A 387 -18.02 22.46 -1.62
N GLN A 388 -16.86 22.56 -0.96
CA GLN A 388 -16.82 23.04 0.43
C GLN A 388 -17.18 24.52 0.54
N ALA A 389 -16.82 25.35 -0.45
CA ALA A 389 -17.22 26.75 -0.48
C ALA A 389 -18.74 26.90 -0.64
N ASP A 390 -19.34 26.12 -1.55
CA ASP A 390 -20.79 26.13 -1.79
C ASP A 390 -21.58 25.66 -0.55
N LEU A 391 -21.06 24.65 0.17
CA LEU A 391 -21.70 24.07 1.35
C LEU A 391 -21.34 24.78 2.67
N GLY A 392 -20.49 25.81 2.65
CA GLY A 392 -20.04 26.53 3.86
C GLY A 392 -19.24 25.66 4.85
N ILE A 393 -18.58 24.59 4.38
CA ILE A 393 -17.79 23.67 5.19
C ILE A 393 -16.37 24.23 5.37
N LEU A 394 -15.73 23.96 6.52
CA LEU A 394 -14.33 24.33 6.74
C LEU A 394 -13.42 23.77 5.62
N PRO A 395 -12.47 24.56 5.10
CA PRO A 395 -11.65 24.16 3.97
C PRO A 395 -10.63 23.08 4.38
N SER A 396 -10.81 21.87 3.89
CA SER A 396 -9.86 20.76 4.11
C SER A 396 -8.80 20.64 3.01
N TRP A 397 -8.95 21.38 1.91
CA TRP A 397 -8.04 21.38 0.77
C TRP A 397 -6.79 22.26 0.98
N THR A 398 -6.85 23.21 1.92
CA THR A 398 -5.74 24.16 2.19
C THR A 398 -4.49 23.45 2.72
N PRO A 399 -4.54 22.54 3.73
CA PRO A 399 -3.34 21.82 4.17
C PRO A 399 -2.73 20.95 3.07
N THR A 400 -3.56 20.30 2.24
CA THR A 400 -3.11 19.47 1.11
C THR A 400 -2.34 20.31 0.09
N THR A 401 -2.83 21.50 -0.23
CA THR A 401 -2.19 22.42 -1.17
C THR A 401 -0.81 22.85 -0.67
N TRP A 402 -0.73 23.30 0.59
CA TRP A 402 0.54 23.70 1.20
C TRP A 402 1.52 22.53 1.34
N ALA A 403 1.03 21.34 1.70
CA ALA A 403 1.83 20.12 1.76
C ALA A 403 2.42 19.74 0.39
N CYS A 404 1.62 19.81 -0.69
CA CYS A 404 2.10 19.57 -2.05
C CYS A 404 3.16 20.59 -2.48
N ILE A 405 2.94 21.89 -2.21
CA ILE A 405 3.91 22.95 -2.52
C ILE A 405 5.21 22.72 -1.77
N ALA A 406 5.15 22.43 -0.46
CA ALA A 406 6.33 22.19 0.37
C ALA A 406 7.18 21.01 -0.16
N VAL A 407 6.54 19.89 -0.50
CA VAL A 407 7.24 18.72 -1.07
C VAL A 407 7.82 19.03 -2.46
N ALA A 408 7.09 19.78 -3.30
CA ALA A 408 7.57 20.20 -4.62
C ALA A 408 8.80 21.12 -4.53
N LEU A 409 8.80 22.08 -3.61
CA LEU A 409 9.95 22.94 -3.34
C LEU A 409 11.14 22.13 -2.81
N LEU A 410 10.90 21.19 -1.89
CA LEU A 410 11.94 20.34 -1.35
C LEU A 410 12.58 19.43 -2.42
N ALA A 411 11.79 18.99 -3.41
CA ALA A 411 12.27 18.18 -4.53
C ALA A 411 13.24 18.92 -5.47
N ILE A 412 13.32 20.25 -5.40
CA ILE A 412 14.31 21.05 -6.14
C ILE A 412 15.73 20.77 -5.61
N LEU A 413 15.89 20.56 -4.30
CA LEU A 413 17.20 20.34 -3.67
C LEU A 413 17.98 19.15 -4.28
N PRO A 414 17.42 17.92 -4.38
CA PRO A 414 18.16 16.81 -4.96
C PRO A 414 18.46 17.00 -6.45
N LEU A 415 17.61 17.72 -7.19
CA LEU A 415 17.86 18.05 -8.60
C LEU A 415 19.00 19.05 -8.76
N VAL A 416 19.04 20.08 -7.91
CA VAL A 416 20.13 21.07 -7.88
C VAL A 416 21.43 20.42 -7.44
N ALA A 417 21.40 19.56 -6.41
CA ALA A 417 22.56 18.77 -5.98
C ALA A 417 23.08 17.88 -7.11
N ALA A 418 22.19 17.12 -7.76
CA ALA A 418 22.54 16.27 -8.90
C ALA A 418 23.04 17.06 -10.11
N LYS A 419 22.61 18.32 -10.32
CA LYS A 419 23.11 19.19 -11.40
C LYS A 419 24.47 19.80 -11.07
N ARG A 420 24.68 20.23 -9.82
CA ARG A 420 25.92 20.87 -9.35
C ARG A 420 27.05 19.89 -9.04
N ARG A 421 26.73 18.60 -8.86
CA ARG A 421 27.72 17.53 -8.60
C ARG A 421 28.81 17.49 -9.68
N HIS A 422 30.05 17.31 -9.24
CA HIS A 422 31.21 17.08 -10.11
C HIS A 422 31.10 15.74 -10.87
N GLY A 423 31.84 15.60 -11.99
CA GLY A 423 31.87 14.34 -12.73
C GLY A 423 32.59 13.26 -11.91
N ILE A 424 32.31 11.99 -12.21
CA ILE A 424 33.02 10.86 -11.61
C ILE A 424 33.97 10.29 -12.65
N THR A 425 35.26 10.29 -12.37
CA THR A 425 36.30 9.68 -13.20
C THR A 425 36.20 8.16 -13.07
N THR A 426 35.66 7.50 -14.10
CA THR A 426 35.53 6.03 -14.09
C THR A 426 35.92 5.42 -15.41
N THR A 427 36.49 4.21 -15.36
CA THR A 427 36.75 3.36 -16.52
C THR A 427 35.48 2.86 -17.21
N VAL A 428 34.31 3.03 -16.59
CA VAL A 428 33.01 2.64 -17.13
C VAL A 428 32.34 3.85 -17.81
N PRO A 429 32.26 3.88 -19.15
CA PRO A 429 31.65 5.00 -19.86
C PRO A 429 30.16 5.14 -19.48
N GLY A 430 29.73 6.36 -19.15
CA GLY A 430 28.32 6.68 -18.89
C GLY A 430 27.81 6.47 -17.46
N LEU A 431 28.66 6.08 -16.50
CA LEU A 431 28.24 5.85 -15.11
C LEU A 431 27.69 7.11 -14.43
N ASP A 432 28.33 8.28 -14.60
CA ASP A 432 27.86 9.54 -13.97
C ASP A 432 26.45 9.93 -14.47
N ALA A 433 26.23 9.84 -15.78
CA ALA A 433 24.92 10.09 -16.39
C ALA A 433 23.84 9.12 -15.88
N ALA A 434 24.18 7.84 -15.70
CA ALA A 434 23.27 6.84 -15.14
C ALA A 434 22.92 7.12 -13.67
N LEU A 435 23.90 7.53 -12.85
CA LEU A 435 23.66 7.90 -11.44
C LEU A 435 22.78 9.15 -11.33
N ARG A 436 23.02 10.17 -12.16
CA ARG A 436 22.14 11.36 -12.21
C ARG A 436 20.72 10.99 -12.66
N ALA A 437 20.58 10.11 -13.65
CA ALA A 437 19.28 9.61 -14.09
C ALA A 437 18.54 8.87 -12.97
N ILE A 438 19.23 8.05 -12.17
CA ILE A 438 18.64 7.38 -10.99
C ILE A 438 18.10 8.40 -9.99
N THR A 439 18.82 9.48 -9.74
CA THR A 439 18.38 10.53 -8.81
C THR A 439 17.16 11.28 -9.33
N VAL A 440 17.18 11.71 -10.60
CA VAL A 440 16.01 12.36 -11.22
C VAL A 440 14.80 11.41 -11.22
N HIS A 441 15.00 10.13 -11.55
CA HIS A 441 13.96 9.11 -11.49
C HIS A 441 13.37 8.97 -10.08
N ARG A 442 14.22 8.91 -9.04
CA ARG A 442 13.76 8.84 -7.64
C ARG A 442 12.93 10.06 -7.27
N VAL A 443 13.37 11.27 -7.62
CA VAL A 443 12.64 12.51 -7.34
C VAL A 443 11.28 12.51 -8.01
N VAL A 444 11.21 12.23 -9.32
CA VAL A 444 9.95 12.21 -10.07
C VAL A 444 9.01 11.13 -9.53
N ARG A 445 9.53 9.95 -9.18
CA ARG A 445 8.75 8.87 -8.58
C ARG A 445 8.19 9.27 -7.20
N THR A 446 8.98 9.92 -6.35
CA THR A 446 8.54 10.39 -5.03
C THR A 446 7.47 11.46 -5.17
N LEU A 447 7.60 12.39 -6.12
CA LEU A 447 6.57 13.41 -6.40
C LEU A 447 5.28 12.79 -6.93
N ALA A 448 5.38 11.89 -7.91
CA ALA A 448 4.23 11.18 -8.46
C ALA A 448 3.47 10.40 -7.37
N ALA A 449 4.21 9.66 -6.54
CA ALA A 449 3.64 8.96 -5.39
C ALA A 449 2.99 9.94 -4.40
N CYS A 450 3.69 11.00 -4.00
CA CYS A 450 3.18 11.99 -3.06
C CYS A 450 1.89 12.63 -3.55
N PHE A 451 1.85 13.14 -4.79
CA PHE A 451 0.64 13.76 -5.35
C PHE A 451 -0.53 12.78 -5.43
N THR A 452 -0.28 11.54 -5.83
CA THR A 452 -1.34 10.52 -5.90
C THR A 452 -1.89 10.18 -4.50
N VAL A 453 -1.02 10.04 -3.50
CA VAL A 453 -1.45 9.78 -2.11
C VAL A 453 -2.14 11.01 -1.51
N GLN A 454 -1.67 12.22 -1.77
CA GLN A 454 -2.29 13.46 -1.30
C GLN A 454 -3.71 13.62 -1.85
N ALA A 455 -3.92 13.32 -3.13
CA ALA A 455 -5.26 13.29 -3.72
C ALA A 455 -6.15 12.26 -3.01
N GLY A 456 -5.62 11.07 -2.75
CA GLY A 456 -6.34 10.02 -2.04
C GLY A 456 -6.71 10.40 -0.60
N ALA A 457 -5.76 10.97 0.13
CA ALA A 457 -5.94 11.45 1.50
C ALA A 457 -6.97 12.58 1.60
N LEU A 458 -6.97 13.51 0.64
CA LEU A 458 -7.96 14.58 0.57
C LEU A 458 -9.37 14.01 0.37
N LEU A 459 -9.57 13.10 -0.58
CA LEU A 459 -10.89 12.51 -0.82
C LEU A 459 -11.38 11.64 0.35
N LEU A 460 -10.48 10.92 1.02
CA LEU A 460 -10.81 10.13 2.20
C LEU A 460 -11.25 10.99 3.39
N SER A 461 -10.67 12.18 3.54
CA SER A 461 -10.96 13.08 4.67
C SER A 461 -12.12 14.03 4.39
N ALA A 462 -12.21 14.58 3.18
CA ALA A 462 -13.26 15.51 2.78
C ALA A 462 -14.58 14.82 2.43
N GLY A 463 -14.53 13.62 1.85
CA GLY A 463 -15.69 12.89 1.34
C GLY A 463 -16.83 12.74 2.36
N PRO A 464 -16.57 12.21 3.57
CA PRO A 464 -17.63 12.02 4.57
C PRO A 464 -18.29 13.33 5.03
N ALA A 465 -17.51 14.41 5.18
CA ALA A 465 -18.04 15.71 5.60
C ALA A 465 -18.92 16.34 4.52
N ILE A 466 -18.50 16.23 3.25
CA ILE A 466 -19.26 16.72 2.09
C ILE A 466 -20.54 15.90 1.90
N GLN A 467 -20.45 14.57 1.97
CA GLN A 467 -21.61 13.69 1.85
C GLN A 467 -22.67 14.01 2.91
N HIS A 468 -22.25 14.19 4.17
CA HIS A 468 -23.18 14.54 5.24
C HIS A 468 -23.93 15.86 4.99
N ALA A 469 -23.24 16.87 4.44
CA ALA A 469 -23.88 18.14 4.09
C ALA A 469 -24.83 18.00 2.88
N LEU A 470 -24.51 17.15 1.91
CA LEU A 470 -25.36 16.87 0.75
C LEU A 470 -26.59 16.00 1.08
N ASP A 471 -26.53 15.18 2.13
CA ASP A 471 -27.69 14.43 2.61
C ASP A 471 -28.78 15.35 3.19
N LEU A 472 -28.40 16.56 3.63
CA LEU A 472 -29.32 17.58 4.12
C LEU A 472 -29.98 18.39 2.99
N GLU A 473 -29.30 18.53 1.84
CA GLU A 473 -29.81 19.18 0.64
C GLU A 473 -29.50 18.34 -0.62
N PRO A 474 -30.48 17.57 -1.14
CA PRO A 474 -30.23 16.61 -2.21
C PRO A 474 -29.76 17.29 -3.51
N ALA A 475 -28.49 17.10 -3.86
CA ALA A 475 -27.86 17.62 -5.07
C ALA A 475 -27.69 16.53 -6.16
N PRO A 476 -27.73 16.89 -7.46
CA PRO A 476 -27.67 15.94 -8.58
C PRO A 476 -26.35 15.12 -8.70
N TRP A 477 -25.34 15.43 -7.87
CA TRP A 477 -24.01 14.79 -7.88
C TRP A 477 -23.63 14.17 -6.52
N ALA A 478 -24.58 14.00 -5.59
CA ALA A 478 -24.33 13.37 -4.28
C ALA A 478 -23.69 11.98 -4.40
N TRP A 479 -24.13 11.17 -5.38
CA TRP A 479 -23.58 9.84 -5.66
C TRP A 479 -22.06 9.82 -5.94
N ALA A 480 -21.50 10.92 -6.45
CA ALA A 480 -20.07 11.01 -6.73
C ALA A 480 -19.24 11.07 -5.44
N TRP A 481 -19.82 11.66 -4.38
CA TRP A 481 -19.19 11.75 -3.07
C TRP A 481 -19.35 10.49 -2.24
N ASP A 482 -20.40 9.69 -2.48
CA ASP A 482 -20.51 8.33 -1.92
C ASP A 482 -19.31 7.45 -2.30
N VAL A 483 -18.78 7.63 -3.51
CA VAL A 483 -17.66 6.85 -4.04
C VAL A 483 -16.30 7.54 -3.79
N ALA A 484 -16.29 8.78 -3.31
CA ALA A 484 -15.07 9.56 -3.08
C ALA A 484 -14.11 8.88 -2.08
N PRO A 485 -14.56 8.33 -0.93
CA PRO A 485 -13.67 7.59 -0.02
C PRO A 485 -13.06 6.35 -0.67
N SER A 486 -13.83 5.58 -1.45
CA SER A 486 -13.33 4.40 -2.16
C SER A 486 -12.31 4.77 -3.23
N THR A 487 -12.56 5.86 -3.96
CA THR A 487 -11.63 6.43 -4.94
C THR A 487 -10.36 6.96 -4.26
N GLY A 488 -10.52 7.58 -3.10
CA GLY A 488 -9.41 8.08 -2.29
C GLY A 488 -8.49 6.94 -1.81
N ALA A 489 -9.07 5.85 -1.33
CA ALA A 489 -8.33 4.64 -0.96
C ALA A 489 -7.57 4.03 -2.15
N LEU A 490 -8.19 4.02 -3.33
CA LEU A 490 -7.55 3.56 -4.57
C LEU A 490 -6.34 4.41 -4.95
N LEU A 491 -6.48 5.73 -4.91
CA LEU A 491 -5.39 6.66 -5.21
C LEU A 491 -4.25 6.54 -4.19
N ALA A 492 -4.57 6.44 -2.90
CA ALA A 492 -3.58 6.20 -1.86
C ALA A 492 -2.80 4.90 -2.10
N ALA A 493 -3.51 3.80 -2.42
CA ALA A 493 -2.89 2.53 -2.77
C ALA A 493 -2.01 2.62 -4.03
N ALA A 494 -2.50 3.29 -5.09
CA ALA A 494 -1.74 3.49 -6.32
C ALA A 494 -0.46 4.31 -6.07
N GLY A 495 -0.53 5.36 -5.25
CA GLY A 495 0.63 6.15 -4.86
C GLY A 495 1.67 5.34 -4.07
N ILE A 496 1.25 4.46 -3.16
CA ILE A 496 2.15 3.53 -2.47
C ILE A 496 2.81 2.57 -3.46
N VAL A 497 2.06 2.03 -4.42
CA VAL A 497 2.60 1.19 -5.49
C VAL A 497 3.67 1.94 -6.27
N ILE A 498 3.39 3.18 -6.70
CA ILE A 498 4.36 4.04 -7.41
C ILE A 498 5.64 4.23 -6.58
N ALA A 499 5.52 4.43 -5.27
CA ALA A 499 6.69 4.59 -4.38
C ALA A 499 7.56 3.33 -4.30
N VAL A 500 6.95 2.13 -4.36
CA VAL A 500 7.62 0.84 -4.13
C VAL A 500 8.17 0.22 -5.43
N ILE A 501 7.71 0.61 -6.61
CA ILE A 501 8.20 0.06 -7.89
C ILE A 501 9.73 0.22 -7.99
N PRO A 502 10.52 -0.88 -8.06
CA PRO A 502 11.97 -0.81 -8.08
C PRO A 502 12.48 -0.21 -9.40
N VAL A 503 13.55 0.58 -9.30
CA VAL A 503 14.24 1.15 -10.46
C VAL A 503 14.89 0.00 -11.24
N ARG A 504 14.34 -0.34 -12.41
CA ARG A 504 14.97 -1.33 -13.30
C ARG A 504 16.20 -0.71 -13.99
N GLY A 505 17.28 -1.48 -14.07
CA GLY A 505 18.60 -1.05 -14.54
C GLY A 505 18.56 -0.32 -15.88
N PHE A 506 18.98 0.94 -15.86
CA PHE A 506 19.06 1.84 -17.02
C PHE A 506 20.28 1.58 -17.92
N ALA A 507 21.15 0.63 -17.57
CA ALA A 507 22.34 0.33 -18.36
C ALA A 507 22.05 -0.73 -19.44
N ARG A 508 21.22 -0.40 -20.44
CA ARG A 508 21.37 -1.04 -21.76
C ARG A 508 22.48 -0.31 -22.49
N VAL A 509 23.70 -0.84 -22.42
CA VAL A 509 24.74 -0.49 -23.37
C VAL A 509 24.22 -0.88 -24.76
N PRO A 510 24.08 0.04 -25.72
CA PRO A 510 23.78 -0.35 -27.09
C PRO A 510 24.91 -1.26 -27.56
N ALA A 511 24.57 -2.48 -27.96
CA ALA A 511 25.53 -3.40 -28.57
C ALA A 511 26.16 -2.68 -29.76
N ARG A 512 27.49 -2.51 -29.72
CA ARG A 512 28.26 -1.97 -30.83
C ARG A 512 27.93 -2.82 -32.05
N GLY A 513 27.38 -2.19 -33.08
CA GLY A 513 26.96 -2.87 -34.29
C GLY A 513 28.09 -3.76 -34.82
N ARG A 514 27.75 -5.01 -35.16
CA ARG A 514 28.60 -5.83 -36.02
C ARG A 514 28.88 -4.99 -37.27
N ILE A 515 30.14 -4.62 -37.45
CA ILE A 515 30.62 -4.23 -38.78
C ILE A 515 30.46 -5.50 -39.62
N PRO A 516 29.71 -5.48 -40.72
CA PRO A 516 29.70 -6.61 -41.65
C PRO A 516 31.12 -6.72 -42.19
N GLU A 517 31.79 -7.80 -41.81
CA GLU A 517 33.06 -8.19 -42.39
C GLU A 517 32.79 -8.43 -43.88
N LYS A 518 33.41 -7.63 -44.74
CA LYS A 518 33.37 -7.82 -46.18
C LYS A 518 33.91 -9.21 -46.47
N GLU A 519 33.06 -10.05 -47.02
CA GLU A 519 33.43 -11.28 -47.72
C GLU A 519 34.49 -10.92 -48.77
N THR A 520 35.73 -11.30 -48.50
CA THR A 520 36.81 -11.26 -49.48
C THR A 520 36.54 -12.37 -50.49
N ALA A 521 36.19 -11.98 -51.71
CA ALA A 521 36.20 -12.88 -52.85
C ALA A 521 37.65 -13.35 -53.12
N THR A 522 37.85 -14.65 -53.11
CA THR A 522 38.93 -15.36 -53.81
C THR A 522 38.33 -16.59 -54.44
#